data_AF-A0A936PVU3-F1
#
_entry.id   AF-A0A936PVU3-F1
#
_cell.length_a   1.000
_cell.length_b   1.000
_cell.length_c   1.000
_cell.angle_alpha   90.00
_cell.angle_beta   90.00
_cell.angle_gamma   90.00
#
_symmetry.space_group_name_H-M   'P 1'
#
loop_
_entity.id
_entity.type
_entity.pdbx_description
1 polymer ?
#
loop_
_entity_poly.entity_id
_entity_poly.type
_entity_poly.pdbx_seq_one_letter_code
_entity_poly.pdbx_strand_id
1 'polypeptide(L)'
;MGFLDRPDGVIDGVIGLGVRLALLCNGAMALRTYTALVRGEERPILDPHPADVPALVRYLVRRVAWEGLIWPLGVAALCWPLWSAGPEIYLTAVGLAAGGWGAGLLMGFPVHLGAVWAAESPGLAGLFNLIRGQNPQLQAALLYAPGAALALGAVGVGAAATGARLGLSGQSAGWLLLLTPWVLGAVAFGLTRPALSDRTTGPRSCSLRWMAPWPPVKTLKRPAACTWSGRSASSRRPCAPTYAKTCATAGGRTGAG
;
A
#
# COMPACT_ATOMS: atom_id res chain seq x y z
N MET A 1 39.38 13.59 -12.92
CA MET A 1 38.17 13.00 -12.28
C MET A 1 38.45 11.50 -12.07
N GLY A 2 39.24 11.13 -11.06
CA GLY A 2 39.84 9.79 -10.93
C GLY A 2 38.89 8.61 -10.68
N PHE A 3 37.58 8.85 -10.57
CA PHE A 3 36.56 7.80 -10.49
C PHE A 3 36.18 7.25 -11.89
N LEU A 4 36.39 8.04 -12.95
CA LEU A 4 36.14 7.64 -14.35
C LEU A 4 37.26 6.77 -14.93
N ASP A 5 38.42 6.72 -14.26
CA ASP A 5 39.59 5.97 -14.73
C ASP A 5 39.51 4.46 -14.40
N ARG A 6 38.50 4.04 -13.61
CA ARG A 6 38.23 2.62 -13.36
C ARG A 6 36.98 2.17 -14.12
N PRO A 7 37.08 1.15 -14.99
CA PRO A 7 35.92 0.62 -15.71
C PRO A 7 34.80 0.16 -14.76
N ASP A 8 35.16 -0.36 -13.57
CA ASP A 8 34.21 -0.78 -12.55
C ASP A 8 33.49 0.40 -11.85
N GLY A 9 34.12 1.58 -11.83
CA GLY A 9 33.57 2.77 -11.18
C GLY A 9 32.31 3.26 -11.87
N VAL A 10 32.27 3.22 -13.20
CA VAL A 10 31.12 3.68 -13.99
C VAL A 10 29.91 2.78 -13.73
N ILE A 11 30.08 1.46 -13.69
CA ILE A 11 29.01 0.48 -13.43
C ILE A 11 28.41 0.71 -12.05
N ASP A 12 29.24 0.75 -11.01
CA ASP A 12 28.76 0.95 -9.63
C ASP A 12 28.10 2.35 -9.46
N GLY A 13 28.61 3.38 -10.14
CA GLY A 13 28.01 4.71 -10.16
C GLY A 13 26.62 4.74 -10.79
N VAL A 14 26.45 4.08 -11.94
CA VAL A 14 25.17 4.00 -12.66
C VAL A 14 24.15 3.20 -11.86
N ILE A 15 24.55 2.06 -11.28
CA ILE A 15 23.66 1.26 -10.42
C ILE A 15 23.25 2.08 -9.20
N GLY A 16 24.18 2.76 -8.54
CA GLY A 16 23.88 3.60 -7.39
C GLY A 16 22.91 4.75 -7.73
N LEU A 17 23.07 5.38 -8.91
CA LEU A 17 22.12 6.37 -9.42
C LEU A 17 20.74 5.74 -9.69
N GLY A 18 20.71 4.63 -10.44
CA GLY A 18 19.49 3.91 -10.81
C GLY A 18 18.69 3.46 -9.59
N VAL A 19 19.34 2.93 -8.55
CA VAL A 19 18.69 2.55 -7.28
C VAL A 19 18.04 3.75 -6.61
N ARG A 20 18.72 4.90 -6.51
CA ARG A 20 18.14 6.10 -5.90
C ARG A 20 16.91 6.59 -6.66
N LEU A 21 16.99 6.62 -7.99
CA LEU A 21 15.86 7.00 -8.85
C LEU A 21 14.70 6.00 -8.75
N ALA A 22 15.00 4.70 -8.66
CA ALA A 22 14.03 3.65 -8.44
C ALA A 22 13.32 3.78 -7.09
N LEU A 23 14.05 4.03 -6.00
CA LEU A 23 13.48 4.25 -4.68
C LEU A 23 12.62 5.51 -4.63
N LEU A 24 13.04 6.57 -5.34
CA LEU A 24 12.25 7.79 -5.48
C LEU A 24 10.94 7.55 -6.25
N CYS A 25 10.99 6.83 -7.37
CA CYS A 25 9.80 6.43 -8.12
C CYS A 25 8.88 5.53 -7.28
N ASN A 26 9.45 4.57 -6.55
CA ASN A 26 8.71 3.70 -5.64
C ASN A 26 7.99 4.51 -4.56
N GLY A 27 8.67 5.47 -3.92
CA GLY A 27 8.06 6.34 -2.92
C GLY A 27 6.97 7.24 -3.46
N ALA A 28 7.19 7.86 -4.62
CA ALA A 28 6.18 8.67 -5.28
C ALA A 28 4.92 7.85 -5.59
N MET A 29 5.08 6.62 -6.09
CA MET A 29 3.96 5.74 -6.41
C MET A 29 3.29 5.15 -5.16
N ALA A 30 4.04 4.77 -4.12
CA ALA A 30 3.48 4.29 -2.86
C ALA A 30 2.63 5.35 -2.16
N LEU A 31 3.03 6.63 -2.22
CA LEU A 31 2.24 7.75 -1.73
C LEU A 31 1.02 8.01 -2.60
N ARG A 32 1.16 7.94 -3.92
CA ARG A 32 0.03 8.13 -4.85
C ARG A 32 -1.05 7.06 -4.71
N THR A 33 -0.65 5.80 -4.56
CA THR A 33 -1.58 4.69 -4.28
C THR A 33 -2.29 4.89 -2.94
N TYR A 34 -1.57 5.36 -1.92
CA TYR A 34 -2.18 5.72 -0.63
C TYR A 34 -3.21 6.84 -0.78
N THR A 35 -2.86 7.93 -1.47
CA THR A 35 -3.77 9.06 -1.66
C THR A 35 -5.00 8.66 -2.46
N ALA A 36 -4.84 7.86 -3.52
CA ALA A 36 -5.96 7.39 -4.33
C ALA A 36 -6.91 6.49 -3.53
N LEU A 37 -6.37 5.61 -2.68
CA LEU A 37 -7.19 4.63 -1.96
C LEU A 37 -7.81 5.18 -0.68
N VAL A 38 -7.07 6.00 0.07
CA VAL A 38 -7.48 6.49 1.40
C VAL A 38 -8.10 7.89 1.33
N ARG A 39 -7.62 8.74 0.41
CA ARG A 39 -8.00 10.16 0.29
C ARG A 39 -8.59 10.51 -1.09
N GLY A 40 -8.97 9.51 -1.88
CA GLY A 40 -9.43 9.72 -3.25
C GLY A 40 -10.71 10.56 -3.32
N GLU A 41 -10.79 11.42 -4.32
CA GLU A 41 -11.95 12.29 -4.60
C GLU A 41 -13.18 11.49 -5.03
N GLU A 42 -13.00 10.22 -5.39
CA GLU A 42 -14.05 9.33 -5.85
C GLU A 42 -14.83 8.70 -4.69
N ARG A 43 -14.26 8.71 -3.47
CA ARG A 43 -14.90 8.13 -2.27
C ARG A 43 -16.29 8.70 -2.02
N PRO A 44 -16.53 10.02 -1.98
CA PRO A 44 -17.86 10.58 -1.76
C PRO A 44 -18.92 10.13 -2.78
N ILE A 45 -18.50 9.78 -3.99
CA ILE A 45 -19.38 9.33 -5.08
C ILE A 45 -19.64 7.82 -4.98
N LEU A 46 -18.66 7.05 -4.51
CA LEU A 46 -18.70 5.58 -4.48
C LEU A 46 -19.20 5.03 -3.15
N ASP A 47 -19.02 5.75 -2.04
CA ASP A 47 -19.52 5.34 -0.72
C ASP A 47 -21.06 5.15 -0.68
N PRO A 48 -21.88 5.95 -1.41
CA PRO A 48 -23.34 5.77 -1.46
C PRO A 48 -23.82 4.67 -2.40
N HIS A 49 -22.99 4.20 -3.34
CA HIS A 49 -23.42 3.30 -4.42
C HIS A 49 -22.73 1.94 -4.32
N PRO A 50 -23.46 0.83 -4.50
CA PRO A 50 -22.84 -0.50 -4.49
C PRO A 50 -21.95 -0.68 -5.72
N ALA A 51 -20.67 -0.33 -5.59
CA ALA A 51 -19.67 -0.51 -6.63
C ALA A 51 -19.00 -1.88 -6.51
N ASP A 52 -18.77 -2.53 -7.65
CA ASP A 52 -17.91 -3.71 -7.75
C ASP A 52 -16.47 -3.33 -7.32
N VAL A 53 -16.06 -3.78 -6.13
CA VAL A 53 -14.76 -3.43 -5.53
C VAL A 53 -13.59 -3.81 -6.45
N PRO A 54 -13.55 -5.03 -7.03
CA PRO A 54 -12.60 -5.38 -8.09
C PRO A 54 -12.56 -4.42 -9.28
N ALA A 55 -13.70 -3.91 -9.76
CA ALA A 55 -13.74 -2.94 -10.84
C ALA A 55 -13.17 -1.59 -10.41
N LEU A 56 -13.50 -1.14 -9.20
CA LEU A 56 -12.97 0.11 -8.64
C LEU A 56 -11.45 0.05 -8.48
N VAL A 57 -10.91 -1.01 -7.89
CA VAL A 57 -9.45 -1.15 -7.72
C VAL A 57 -8.75 -1.17 -9.08
N ARG A 58 -9.29 -1.87 -10.08
CA ARG A 58 -8.75 -1.87 -11.45
C ARG A 58 -8.75 -0.47 -12.07
N TYR A 59 -9.84 0.28 -11.89
CA TYR A 59 -9.92 1.67 -12.35
C TYR A 59 -8.88 2.55 -11.68
N LEU A 60 -8.78 2.50 -10.34
CA LEU A 60 -7.80 3.30 -9.58
C LEU A 60 -6.36 2.95 -9.96
N VAL A 61 -6.04 1.65 -10.08
CA VAL A 61 -4.71 1.20 -10.53
C VAL A 61 -4.40 1.78 -11.90
N ARG A 62 -5.32 1.67 -12.87
CA ARG A 62 -5.13 2.20 -14.22
C ARG A 62 -4.92 3.70 -14.21
N ARG A 63 -5.76 4.45 -13.48
CA ARG A 63 -5.64 5.92 -13.39
C ARG A 63 -4.32 6.34 -12.77
N VAL A 64 -3.97 5.78 -11.60
CA VAL A 64 -2.73 6.10 -10.89
C VAL A 64 -1.51 5.73 -11.74
N ALA A 65 -1.57 4.63 -12.49
CA ALA A 65 -0.54 4.27 -13.45
C ALA A 65 -0.39 5.35 -14.54
N TRP A 66 -1.47 5.72 -15.22
CA TRP A 66 -1.43 6.72 -16.30
C TRP A 66 -0.91 8.08 -15.82
N GLU A 67 -1.46 8.60 -14.72
CA GLU A 67 -1.00 9.86 -14.13
C GLU A 67 0.45 9.75 -13.63
N GLY A 68 0.88 8.55 -13.26
CA GLY A 68 2.19 8.24 -12.71
C GLY A 68 3.27 8.05 -13.78
N LEU A 69 2.94 7.91 -15.06
CA LEU A 69 3.91 7.66 -16.13
C LEU A 69 4.94 8.78 -16.27
N ILE A 70 4.62 10.00 -15.82
CA ILE A 70 5.56 11.12 -15.84
C ILE A 70 6.86 10.82 -15.06
N TRP A 71 6.80 9.96 -14.05
CA TRP A 71 7.98 9.59 -13.24
C TRP A 71 9.03 8.79 -14.03
N PRO A 72 8.71 7.60 -14.57
CA PRO A 72 9.67 6.83 -15.35
C PRO A 72 10.07 7.57 -16.64
N LEU A 73 9.16 8.30 -17.28
CA LEU A 73 9.48 9.11 -18.46
C LEU A 73 10.43 10.27 -18.12
N GLY A 74 10.21 10.97 -17.01
CA GLY A 74 11.09 12.03 -16.53
C GLY A 74 12.48 11.50 -16.20
N VAL A 75 12.57 10.32 -15.59
CA VAL A 75 13.86 9.64 -15.36
C VAL A 75 14.53 9.24 -16.68
N ALA A 76 13.77 8.70 -17.63
CA ALA A 76 14.29 8.35 -18.95
C ALA A 76 14.86 9.55 -19.70
N ALA A 77 14.21 10.72 -19.59
CA ALA A 77 14.70 11.98 -20.14
C ALA A 77 15.95 12.49 -19.39
N LEU A 78 15.95 12.45 -18.06
CA LEU A 78 17.07 12.89 -17.23
C LEU A 78 18.32 12.03 -17.44
N CYS A 79 18.15 10.72 -17.63
CA CYS A 79 19.22 9.78 -17.89
C CYS A 79 19.67 9.75 -19.35
N TRP A 80 19.05 10.52 -20.26
CA TRP A 80 19.40 10.55 -21.68
C TRP A 80 20.91 10.69 -21.96
N PRO A 81 21.68 11.54 -21.25
CA PRO A 81 23.13 11.64 -21.47
C PRO A 81 23.90 10.33 -21.26
N LEU A 82 23.37 9.36 -20.51
CA LEU A 82 23.99 8.05 -20.34
C LEU A 82 24.01 7.22 -21.63
N TRP A 83 23.19 7.58 -22.62
CA TRP A 83 23.15 6.88 -23.91
C TRP A 83 24.51 6.87 -24.61
N SER A 84 25.29 7.95 -24.49
CA SER A 84 26.62 8.03 -25.09
C SER A 84 27.65 7.11 -24.42
N ALA A 85 27.40 6.69 -23.18
CA ALA A 85 28.23 5.69 -22.49
C ALA A 85 27.88 4.25 -22.89
N GLY A 86 26.69 4.04 -23.47
CA GLY A 86 26.23 2.76 -23.99
C GLY A 86 24.73 2.55 -23.75
N PRO A 87 24.02 1.87 -24.68
CA PRO A 87 22.59 1.65 -24.56
C PRO A 87 22.24 0.80 -23.33
N GLU A 88 23.07 -0.19 -22.98
CA GLU A 88 22.84 -1.06 -21.82
C GLU A 88 22.88 -0.29 -20.49
N ILE A 89 23.80 0.67 -20.38
CA ILE A 89 23.95 1.55 -19.20
C ILE A 89 22.70 2.42 -19.02
N TYR A 90 22.25 3.05 -20.11
CA TYR A 90 21.02 3.84 -20.13
C TYR A 90 19.80 2.99 -19.76
N LEU A 91 19.60 1.86 -20.45
CA LEU A 91 18.46 0.97 -20.24
C LEU A 91 18.46 0.38 -18.83
N THR A 92 19.62 0.16 -18.22
CA THR A 92 19.73 -0.29 -16.83
C THR A 92 19.17 0.75 -15.87
N ALA A 93 19.59 2.02 -15.98
CA ALA A 93 19.12 3.08 -15.10
C ALA A 93 17.61 3.31 -15.25
N VAL A 94 17.11 3.34 -16.49
CA VAL A 94 15.68 3.48 -16.79
C VAL A 94 14.88 2.26 -16.34
N GLY A 95 15.41 1.06 -16.56
CA GLY A 95 14.80 -0.20 -16.17
C GLY A 95 14.64 -0.32 -14.65
N LEU A 96 15.66 0.07 -13.88
CA LEU A 96 15.57 0.15 -12.42
C LEU A 96 14.50 1.15 -11.98
N ALA A 97 14.47 2.34 -12.57
CA ALA A 97 13.47 3.36 -12.25
C ALA A 97 12.04 2.90 -12.56
N ALA A 98 11.83 2.28 -13.73
CA ALA A 98 10.56 1.66 -14.11
C ALA A 98 10.19 0.49 -13.18
N GLY A 99 11.17 -0.30 -12.73
CA GLY A 99 10.98 -1.34 -11.72
C GLY A 99 10.52 -0.78 -10.38
N GLY A 100 11.15 0.29 -9.89
CA GLY A 100 10.72 0.99 -8.67
C GLY A 100 9.33 1.59 -8.79
N TRP A 101 9.02 2.22 -9.93
CA TRP A 101 7.68 2.71 -10.26
C TRP A 101 6.63 1.57 -10.24
N GLY A 102 6.92 0.46 -10.91
CA GLY A 102 6.05 -0.71 -11.00
C GLY A 102 5.83 -1.37 -9.65
N ALA A 103 6.89 -1.53 -8.84
CA ALA A 103 6.79 -2.01 -7.47
C ALA A 103 5.89 -1.09 -6.62
N GLY A 104 6.10 0.22 -6.63
CA GLY A 104 5.29 1.14 -5.83
C GLY A 104 3.81 1.12 -6.22
N LEU A 105 3.52 0.96 -7.51
CA LEU A 105 2.15 0.80 -8.01
C LEU A 105 1.55 -0.55 -7.57
N LEU A 106 2.21 -1.66 -7.90
CA LEU A 106 1.66 -3.01 -7.74
C LEU A 106 1.70 -3.52 -6.30
N MET A 107 2.65 -3.07 -5.47
CA MET A 107 2.69 -3.37 -4.04
C MET A 107 1.85 -2.38 -3.22
N GLY A 108 1.77 -1.11 -3.63
CA GLY A 108 1.06 -0.08 -2.89
C GLY A 108 -0.39 -0.48 -2.62
N PHE A 109 -1.15 -0.82 -3.66
CA PHE A 109 -2.56 -1.20 -3.52
C PHE A 109 -2.76 -2.42 -2.58
N PRO A 110 -2.10 -3.57 -2.79
CA PRO A 110 -2.20 -4.72 -1.90
C PRO A 110 -1.81 -4.42 -0.45
N VAL A 111 -0.77 -3.63 -0.23
CA VAL A 111 -0.31 -3.30 1.13
C VAL A 111 -1.30 -2.39 1.83
N HIS A 112 -1.83 -1.37 1.15
CA HIS A 112 -2.83 -0.47 1.73
C HIS A 112 -4.14 -1.20 2.03
N LEU A 113 -4.59 -2.10 1.15
CA LEU A 113 -5.75 -2.96 1.39
C LEU A 113 -5.47 -3.99 2.50
N GLY A 114 -4.28 -4.57 2.51
CA GLY A 114 -3.83 -5.52 3.53
C GLY A 114 -3.72 -4.89 4.91
N ALA A 115 -3.36 -3.62 5.01
CA ALA A 115 -3.31 -2.88 6.28
C ALA A 115 -4.69 -2.81 6.95
N VAL A 116 -5.75 -2.70 6.15
CA VAL A 116 -7.14 -2.72 6.63
C VAL A 116 -7.49 -4.09 7.22
N TRP A 117 -7.14 -5.17 6.52
CA TRP A 117 -7.29 -6.53 7.05
C TRP A 117 -6.45 -6.75 8.31
N ALA A 118 -5.22 -6.25 8.32
CA ALA A 118 -4.30 -6.39 9.44
C ALA A 118 -4.84 -5.67 10.69
N ALA A 119 -5.48 -4.51 10.53
CA ALA A 119 -6.08 -3.76 11.63
C ALA A 119 -7.26 -4.49 12.29
N GLU A 120 -7.99 -5.32 11.56
CA GLU A 120 -9.09 -6.13 12.10
C GLU A 120 -8.66 -7.49 12.64
N SER A 121 -7.46 -7.95 12.28
CA SER A 121 -7.00 -9.28 12.63
C SER A 121 -6.75 -9.40 14.15
N PRO A 122 -7.41 -10.33 14.86
CA PRO A 122 -7.15 -10.56 16.28
C PRO A 122 -5.70 -10.96 16.57
N GLY A 123 -5.05 -11.66 15.63
CA GLY A 123 -3.66 -12.10 15.77
C GLY A 123 -2.64 -10.96 15.71
N LEU A 124 -2.96 -9.88 14.98
CA LEU A 124 -2.09 -8.71 14.87
C LEU A 124 -2.44 -7.61 15.87
N ALA A 125 -3.52 -7.76 16.64
CA ALA A 125 -3.97 -6.78 17.61
C ALA A 125 -2.88 -6.45 18.65
N GLY A 126 -2.10 -7.44 19.09
CA GLY A 126 -0.98 -7.24 20.03
C GLY A 126 0.11 -6.34 19.45
N LEU A 127 0.55 -6.62 18.22
CA LEU A 127 1.52 -5.79 17.50
C LEU A 127 0.98 -4.37 17.32
N PHE A 128 -0.24 -4.21 16.83
CA PHE A 128 -0.84 -2.89 16.65
C PHE A 128 -1.02 -2.14 17.96
N ASN A 129 -1.35 -2.81 19.07
CA ASN A 129 -1.43 -2.18 20.38
C ASN A 129 -0.06 -1.66 20.86
N LEU A 130 1.03 -2.32 20.49
CA LEU A 130 2.39 -1.88 20.79
C LEU A 130 2.76 -0.61 19.99
N ILE A 131 2.48 -0.57 18.68
CA ILE A 131 2.91 0.53 17.80
C ILE A 131 1.92 1.70 17.75
N ARG A 132 0.62 1.50 17.99
CA ARG A 132 -0.40 2.55 17.81
C ARG A 132 -0.42 3.59 18.91
N GLY A 133 0.16 3.27 20.08
CA GLY A 133 0.00 4.08 21.29
C GLY A 133 -1.48 4.32 21.61
N GLN A 134 -1.91 5.58 21.63
CA GLN A 134 -3.30 5.98 21.89
C GLN A 134 -4.19 6.05 20.64
N ASN A 135 -3.62 5.88 19.44
CA ASN A 135 -4.38 5.99 18.20
C ASN A 135 -5.28 4.75 17.97
N PRO A 136 -6.44 4.91 17.30
CA PRO A 136 -7.21 3.77 16.79
C PRO A 136 -6.37 2.85 15.91
N GLN A 137 -6.56 1.54 16.04
CA GLN A 137 -5.77 0.52 15.30
C GLN A 137 -5.78 0.76 13.78
N LEU A 138 -6.94 1.09 13.21
CA LEU A 138 -7.06 1.36 11.78
C LEU A 138 -6.24 2.58 11.33
N GLN A 139 -6.16 3.64 12.13
CA GLN A 139 -5.32 4.80 11.80
C GLN A 139 -3.84 4.42 11.80
N ALA A 140 -3.40 3.67 12.81
CA ALA A 140 -2.02 3.23 12.89
C ALA A 140 -1.65 2.35 11.71
N ALA A 141 -2.48 1.38 11.35
CA ALA A 141 -2.24 0.51 10.19
C ALA A 141 -2.11 1.31 8.89
N LEU A 142 -3.01 2.26 8.63
CA LEU A 142 -2.96 3.11 7.44
C LEU A 142 -1.80 4.11 7.46
N LEU A 143 -1.35 4.54 8.65
CA LEU A 143 -0.19 5.43 8.79
C LEU A 143 1.12 4.72 8.42
N TYR A 144 1.25 3.44 8.78
CA TYR A 144 2.47 2.65 8.49
C TYR A 144 2.45 1.94 7.13
N ALA A 145 1.29 1.81 6.49
CA ALA A 145 1.15 1.11 5.21
C ALA A 145 2.07 1.66 4.08
N PRO A 146 2.22 2.99 3.87
CA PRO A 146 3.16 3.51 2.88
C PRO A 146 4.61 3.10 3.16
N GLY A 147 5.01 3.07 4.43
CA GLY A 147 6.34 2.62 4.84
C GLY A 147 6.57 1.14 4.55
N ALA A 148 5.56 0.29 4.80
CA ALA A 148 5.62 -1.13 4.47
C ALA A 148 5.70 -1.37 2.95
N ALA A 149 4.91 -0.64 2.15
CA ALA A 149 4.96 -0.72 0.70
C ALA A 149 6.34 -0.30 0.16
N LEU A 150 6.90 0.77 0.72
CA LEU A 150 8.26 1.24 0.41
C LEU A 150 9.31 0.17 0.72
N ALA A 151 9.27 -0.44 1.91
CA ALA A 151 10.21 -1.46 2.32
C ALA A 151 10.16 -2.70 1.39
N LEU A 152 8.96 -3.18 1.06
CA LEU A 152 8.78 -4.30 0.14
C LEU A 152 9.25 -3.97 -1.28
N GLY A 153 8.94 -2.76 -1.77
CA GLY A 153 9.44 -2.30 -3.06
C GLY A 153 10.96 -2.17 -3.08
N ALA A 154 11.58 -1.71 -1.98
CA ALA A 154 13.03 -1.60 -1.85
C ALA A 154 13.74 -2.96 -1.91
N VAL A 155 13.15 -4.01 -1.33
CA VAL A 155 13.65 -5.40 -1.47
C VAL A 155 13.68 -5.81 -2.95
N GLY A 156 12.59 -5.56 -3.68
CA GLY A 156 12.53 -5.83 -5.11
C GLY A 156 13.57 -5.05 -5.92
N VAL A 157 13.72 -3.76 -5.64
CA VAL A 157 14.73 -2.90 -6.28
C VAL A 157 16.15 -3.36 -5.97
N GLY A 158 16.42 -3.82 -4.74
CA GLY A 158 17.72 -4.37 -4.36
C GLY A 158 18.08 -5.60 -5.18
N ALA A 159 17.14 -6.55 -5.34
CA ALA A 159 17.34 -7.72 -6.19
C ALA A 159 17.55 -7.33 -7.68
N ALA A 160 16.79 -6.35 -8.17
CA ALA A 160 16.97 -5.82 -9.53
C ALA A 160 18.34 -5.16 -9.72
N ALA A 161 18.85 -4.45 -8.72
CA ALA A 161 20.16 -3.83 -8.77
C ALA A 161 21.29 -4.87 -8.79
N THR A 162 21.16 -5.94 -8.02
CA THR A 162 22.07 -7.10 -8.11
C THR A 162 22.02 -7.71 -9.51
N GLY A 163 20.84 -7.88 -10.07
CA GLY A 163 20.63 -8.35 -11.45
C GLY A 163 21.30 -7.48 -12.51
N ALA A 164 21.07 -6.17 -12.43
CA ALA A 164 21.68 -5.18 -13.30
C ALA A 164 23.21 -5.24 -13.26
N ARG A 165 23.80 -5.40 -12.07
CA ARG A 165 25.25 -5.56 -11.92
C ARG A 165 25.76 -6.79 -12.67
N LEU A 166 25.11 -7.94 -12.47
CA LEU A 166 25.46 -9.19 -13.14
C LEU A 166 25.31 -9.07 -14.67
N GLY A 167 24.23 -8.45 -15.13
CA GLY A 167 23.97 -8.18 -16.55
C GLY A 167 25.07 -7.35 -17.20
N LEU A 168 25.43 -6.21 -16.59
CA LEU A 168 26.51 -5.34 -17.07
C LEU A 168 27.90 -5.99 -16.96
N SER A 169 28.09 -6.97 -16.06
CA SER A 169 29.30 -7.80 -16.00
C SER A 169 29.33 -8.94 -17.02
N GLY A 170 28.36 -9.01 -17.95
CA GLY A 170 28.30 -10.00 -19.02
C GLY A 170 27.50 -11.27 -18.70
N GLN A 171 26.92 -11.39 -17.49
CA GLN A 171 26.06 -12.52 -17.15
C GLN A 171 24.61 -12.23 -17.57
N SER A 172 24.22 -12.72 -18.76
CA SER A 172 22.91 -12.43 -19.36
C SER A 172 21.72 -12.81 -18.47
N ALA A 173 21.85 -13.86 -17.65
CA ALA A 173 20.81 -14.26 -16.68
C ALA A 173 20.52 -13.18 -15.63
N GLY A 174 21.48 -12.29 -15.34
CA GLY A 174 21.32 -11.16 -14.42
C GLY A 174 20.21 -10.20 -14.86
N TRP A 175 19.97 -10.07 -16.17
CA TRP A 175 18.91 -9.21 -16.70
C TRP A 175 17.50 -9.68 -16.29
N LEU A 176 17.29 -10.97 -16.02
CA LEU A 176 15.99 -11.48 -15.55
C LEU A 176 15.62 -10.92 -14.16
N LEU A 177 16.62 -10.65 -13.32
CA LEU A 177 16.41 -10.08 -11.99
C LEU A 177 15.92 -8.61 -12.04
N LEU A 178 16.09 -7.90 -13.16
CA LEU A 178 15.46 -6.57 -13.33
C LEU A 178 13.93 -6.64 -13.26
N LEU A 179 13.33 -7.79 -13.57
CA LEU A 179 11.88 -7.99 -13.51
C LEU A 179 11.37 -8.28 -12.09
N THR A 180 12.26 -8.52 -11.12
CA THR A 180 11.87 -8.86 -9.75
C THR A 180 10.88 -7.88 -9.09
N PRO A 181 11.03 -6.54 -9.19
CA PRO A 181 10.06 -5.59 -8.63
C PRO A 181 8.65 -5.78 -9.20
N TRP A 182 8.56 -6.07 -10.50
CA TRP A 182 7.30 -6.32 -11.20
C TRP A 182 6.67 -7.65 -10.82
N VAL A 183 7.48 -8.71 -10.78
CA VAL A 183 7.02 -10.05 -10.39
C VAL A 183 6.51 -10.04 -8.96
N LEU A 184 7.27 -9.46 -8.02
CA LEU A 184 6.85 -9.36 -6.62
C LEU A 184 5.54 -8.57 -6.51
N GLY A 185 5.43 -7.43 -7.19
CA GLY A 185 4.21 -6.64 -7.22
C GLY A 185 3.02 -7.39 -7.80
N ALA A 186 3.20 -8.09 -8.92
CA ALA A 186 2.16 -8.87 -9.57
C ALA A 186 1.70 -10.04 -8.69
N VAL A 187 2.63 -10.71 -8.00
CA VAL A 187 2.32 -11.78 -7.04
C VAL A 187 1.51 -11.22 -5.87
N ALA A 188 1.95 -10.12 -5.24
CA ALA A 188 1.21 -9.49 -4.15
C ALA A 188 -0.20 -9.05 -4.57
N PHE A 189 -0.33 -8.53 -5.80
CA PHE A 189 -1.62 -8.16 -6.38
C PHE A 189 -2.49 -9.39 -6.69
N GLY A 190 -1.90 -10.49 -7.14
CA GLY A 190 -2.59 -11.76 -7.37
C GLY A 190 -3.15 -12.35 -6.07
N LEU A 191 -2.34 -12.34 -5.00
CA LEU A 191 -2.72 -12.86 -3.68
C LEU A 191 -3.84 -12.06 -3.01
N THR A 192 -4.05 -10.80 -3.41
CA THR A 192 -5.13 -9.95 -2.86
C THR A 192 -6.45 -10.10 -3.58
N ARG A 193 -6.51 -10.72 -4.77
CA ARG A 193 -7.76 -10.92 -5.52
C ARG A 193 -8.84 -11.75 -4.78
N PRO A 194 -8.52 -12.89 -4.15
CA PRO A 194 -9.53 -13.70 -3.45
C PRO A 194 -10.17 -12.96 -2.27
N ALA A 195 -9.35 -12.17 -1.54
CA ALA A 195 -9.83 -11.36 -0.43
C ALA A 195 -10.82 -10.26 -0.87
N LEU A 196 -10.72 -9.81 -2.12
CA LEU A 196 -11.64 -8.83 -2.72
C LEU A 196 -12.93 -9.50 -3.23
N SER A 197 -12.89 -10.74 -3.71
CA SER A 197 -14.09 -11.45 -4.19
C SER A 197 -15.00 -11.87 -3.04
N ASP A 198 -14.45 -12.41 -1.95
CA ASP A 198 -15.24 -12.98 -0.85
C ASP A 198 -16.01 -11.93 -0.05
N ARG A 199 -15.57 -10.66 -0.09
CA ARG A 199 -16.26 -9.56 0.61
C ARG A 199 -17.47 -9.01 -0.13
N THR A 200 -17.72 -9.45 -1.37
CA THR A 200 -18.92 -9.06 -2.14
C THR A 200 -20.15 -9.91 -1.82
N THR A 201 -19.98 -11.08 -1.20
CA THR A 201 -21.05 -12.07 -0.98
C THR A 201 -21.55 -12.15 0.48
N GLY A 202 -20.88 -11.48 1.43
CA GLY A 202 -21.31 -11.43 2.84
C GLY A 202 -22.47 -10.46 3.12
N PRO A 203 -23.23 -10.63 4.22
CA PRO A 203 -24.34 -9.73 4.59
C PRO A 203 -23.86 -8.27 4.68
N ARG A 204 -24.51 -7.43 3.86
CA ARG A 204 -24.15 -6.08 3.41
C ARG A 204 -23.96 -5.00 4.50
N SER A 205 -24.01 -5.35 5.78
CA SER A 205 -24.07 -4.39 6.89
C SER A 205 -22.71 -4.03 7.51
N CYS A 206 -21.65 -4.83 7.32
CA CYS A 206 -20.31 -4.51 7.85
C CYS A 206 -19.37 -3.88 6.81
N SER A 207 -19.57 -4.11 5.50
CA SER A 207 -18.66 -3.66 4.44
C SER A 207 -18.78 -2.17 4.07
N LEU A 208 -19.84 -1.48 4.50
CA LEU A 208 -19.97 -0.02 4.32
C LEU A 208 -19.30 0.79 5.45
N ARG A 209 -18.87 0.14 6.55
CA ARG A 209 -18.23 0.84 7.67
C ARG A 209 -16.80 1.31 7.35
N TRP A 210 -16.17 0.75 6.32
CA TRP A 210 -14.82 1.08 5.83
C TRP A 210 -14.71 2.44 5.13
N MET A 211 -15.86 2.98 4.73
CA MET A 211 -15.99 4.10 3.81
C MET A 211 -16.66 5.32 4.46
N ALA A 212 -17.06 5.24 5.73
CA ALA A 212 -17.54 6.42 6.43
C ALA A 212 -16.44 7.50 6.45
N PRO A 213 -16.73 8.74 6.03
CA PRO A 213 -15.76 9.82 6.06
C PRO A 213 -15.21 9.96 7.48
N TRP A 214 -13.88 10.05 7.58
CA TRP A 214 -13.21 10.34 8.85
C TRP A 214 -13.82 11.62 9.42
N PRO A 215 -14.41 11.60 10.64
CA PRO A 215 -14.92 12.82 11.22
C PRO A 215 -13.74 13.79 11.38
N PRO A 216 -13.92 15.09 11.07
CA PRO A 216 -12.86 16.07 11.23
C PRO A 216 -12.36 16.04 12.67
N VAL A 217 -11.03 16.13 12.84
CA VAL A 217 -10.34 16.09 14.16
C VAL A 217 -10.95 17.07 15.17
N LYS A 218 -11.58 18.15 14.69
CA LYS A 218 -12.25 19.17 15.51
C LYS A 218 -13.56 18.72 16.17
N THR A 219 -14.13 17.56 15.80
CA THR A 219 -15.38 17.03 16.38
C THR A 219 -15.20 15.87 17.35
N LEU A 220 -13.96 15.58 17.79
CA LEU A 220 -13.76 14.87 19.06
C LEU A 220 -14.02 15.84 20.22
N LYS A 221 -15.27 16.29 20.37
CA LYS A 221 -15.74 16.73 21.68
C LYS A 221 -15.43 15.55 22.60
N ARG A 222 -14.61 15.80 23.63
CA ARG A 222 -14.36 14.86 24.72
C ARG A 222 -15.69 14.17 25.03
N PRO A 223 -15.76 12.83 25.12
CA PRO A 223 -16.97 12.19 25.59
C PRO A 223 -17.37 12.93 26.86
N ALA A 224 -18.58 13.49 26.85
CA ALA A 224 -19.10 14.23 27.98
C ALA A 224 -18.75 13.44 29.23
N ALA A 225 -18.01 14.07 30.13
CA ALA A 225 -17.62 13.46 31.38
C ALA A 225 -18.89 12.81 31.95
N CYS A 226 -18.88 11.48 32.12
CA CYS A 226 -19.92 10.80 32.86
C CYS A 226 -19.90 11.42 34.26
N THR A 227 -20.76 12.42 34.47
CA THR A 227 -21.02 13.00 35.78
C THR A 227 -21.60 11.87 36.61
N TRP A 228 -20.76 11.34 37.48
CA TRP A 228 -21.11 10.38 38.51
C TRP A 228 -22.11 11.03 39.46
N SER A 229 -23.41 10.92 39.17
CA SER A 229 -24.43 11.14 40.19
C SER A 229 -24.68 9.80 40.88
N GLY A 230 -24.14 9.65 42.09
CA GLY A 230 -24.32 8.46 42.89
C GLY A 230 -25.79 8.20 43.23
N ARG A 231 -26.23 6.96 43.01
CA ARG A 231 -27.03 6.18 43.97
C ARG A 231 -27.29 4.76 43.46
N SER A 232 -27.24 3.82 44.40
CA SER A 232 -27.64 2.40 44.35
C SER A 232 -26.67 1.42 43.69
N ALA A 233 -26.14 0.54 44.56
CA ALA A 233 -25.26 -0.57 44.25
C ALA A 233 -26.09 -1.85 44.09
N SER A 234 -26.48 -2.21 42.86
CA SER A 234 -26.90 -3.58 42.51
C SER A 234 -27.06 -3.77 41.00
N SER A 235 -25.96 -3.69 40.25
CA SER A 235 -25.71 -4.46 39.02
C SER A 235 -24.52 -3.83 38.28
N ARG A 236 -23.32 -4.35 38.54
CA ARG A 236 -22.13 -3.97 37.76
C ARG A 236 -22.21 -4.64 36.40
N ARG A 237 -22.85 -4.01 35.42
CA ARG A 237 -22.52 -4.25 34.01
C ARG A 237 -21.48 -3.21 33.59
N PRO A 238 -20.31 -3.61 33.07
CA PRO A 238 -19.39 -2.65 32.47
C PRO A 238 -20.10 -1.94 31.32
N CYS A 239 -19.97 -0.61 31.26
CA CYS A 239 -20.30 0.20 30.10
C CYS A 239 -19.41 -0.25 28.94
N ALA A 240 -19.82 -1.30 28.24
CA ALA A 240 -19.31 -1.58 26.90
C ALA A 240 -19.70 -0.37 26.02
N PRO A 241 -18.78 0.16 25.21
CA PRO A 241 -19.12 1.20 24.25
C PRO A 241 -20.26 0.69 23.36
N THR A 242 -21.29 1.52 23.22
CA THR A 242 -22.55 1.27 22.49
C THR A 242 -22.32 1.23 20.97
N TYR A 243 -21.40 0.39 20.51
CA TYR A 243 -21.16 0.12 19.08
C TYR A 243 -21.19 -1.39 18.74
N ALA A 244 -21.35 -2.27 19.73
CA ALA A 244 -21.16 -3.72 19.57
C ALA A 244 -22.44 -4.58 19.63
N LYS A 245 -23.65 -4.00 19.64
CA LYS A 245 -24.88 -4.77 19.96
C LYS A 245 -25.83 -5.13 18.82
N THR A 246 -25.53 -4.81 17.56
CA THR A 246 -26.46 -5.07 16.45
C THR A 246 -26.14 -6.28 15.56
N CYS A 247 -25.04 -7.02 15.78
CA CYS A 247 -24.72 -8.20 14.95
C CYS A 247 -25.01 -9.57 15.60
N ALA A 248 -25.54 -9.63 16.83
CA ALA A 248 -25.66 -10.90 17.57
C ALA A 248 -27.08 -11.49 17.67
N THR A 249 -28.08 -10.98 16.94
CA THR A 249 -29.48 -11.47 17.06
C THR A 249 -30.17 -11.70 15.71
N ALA A 250 -29.54 -12.43 14.80
CA ALA A 250 -30.18 -12.94 13.60
C ALA A 250 -29.82 -14.42 13.41
N GLY A 251 -30.31 -15.27 14.32
CA GLY A 251 -30.07 -16.71 14.29
C GLY A 251 -30.86 -17.41 15.37
N GLY A 252 -32.18 -17.55 15.18
CA GLY A 252 -33.00 -18.36 16.07
C GLY A 252 -34.49 -18.06 15.98
N ARG A 253 -35.17 -18.70 15.03
CA ARG A 253 -36.56 -19.21 15.12
C ARG A 253 -37.02 -19.71 13.75
N THR A 254 -36.82 -20.98 13.47
CA THR A 254 -37.74 -21.76 12.63
C THR A 254 -38.60 -22.56 13.59
N GLY A 255 -39.90 -22.26 13.59
CA GLY A 255 -40.89 -22.87 14.46
C GLY A 255 -41.22 -24.29 14.02
N ALA A 256 -41.53 -25.11 15.01
CA ALA A 256 -42.42 -26.26 14.86
C ALA A 256 -43.87 -25.74 15.02
N GLY A 257 -44.74 -26.23 14.15
CA GLY A 257 -46.18 -26.01 14.11
C GLY A 257 -46.77 -26.85 13.00
#